data_AF-A0A0L1IBZ6-F1
#
_entry.id   AF-A0A0L1IBZ6-F1
#
_cell.length_a   1.000
_cell.length_b   1.000
_cell.length_c   1.000
_cell.angle_alpha   90.00
_cell.angle_beta   90.00
_cell.angle_gamma   90.00
#
_symmetry.space_group_name_H-M   'P 1'
#
loop_
_entity.id
_entity.type
_entity.pdbx_description
1 polymer ?
#
loop_
_entity_poly.entity_id
_entity_poly.type
_entity_poly.pdbx_seq_one_letter_code
_entity_poly.pdbx_strand_id
1 'polypeptide(L)'
;MNMTYSNMHMIIDIKRIKYVERSWNLLVENNGVLQHVSQENNENENKEKYRKNQGSSLRKGIFRHIIILFDMSSSMKERDLKPDRINVALECVEVIRFIKIKRNNK
;
A
#
# COMPACT_ATOMS: atom_id res chain seq x y z
N MET A 1 4.76 30.96 -33.01
CA MET A 1 5.69 30.32 -32.05
C MET A 1 4.98 29.25 -31.20
N ASN A 2 4.12 28.40 -31.80
CA ASN A 2 3.27 27.42 -31.08
C ASN A 2 3.46 25.96 -31.55
N MET A 3 4.31 25.74 -32.57
CA MET A 3 4.47 24.42 -33.19
C MET A 3 5.41 23.48 -32.39
N THR A 4 6.23 24.02 -31.48
CA THR A 4 7.21 23.27 -30.69
C THR A 4 6.61 22.62 -29.44
N TYR A 5 5.71 23.32 -28.74
CA TYR A 5 5.04 22.81 -27.54
C TYR A 5 4.10 21.64 -27.84
N SER A 6 3.33 21.73 -28.93
CA SER A 6 2.43 20.65 -29.37
C SER A 6 3.21 19.35 -29.67
N ASN A 7 4.35 19.47 -30.36
CA ASN A 7 5.22 18.33 -30.66
C ASN A 7 5.82 17.71 -29.40
N MET A 8 6.15 18.52 -28.38
CA MET A 8 6.69 18.01 -27.11
C MET A 8 5.67 17.19 -26.33
N HIS A 9 4.42 17.66 -26.22
CA HIS A 9 3.33 16.92 -25.57
C HIS A 9 3.07 15.58 -26.28
N MET A 10 3.01 15.59 -27.61
CA MET A 10 2.83 14.37 -28.40
C MET A 10 3.95 13.35 -28.17
N ILE A 11 5.21 13.80 -28.07
CA ILE A 11 6.35 12.93 -27.78
C ILE A 11 6.26 12.33 -26.36
N ILE A 12 5.83 13.12 -25.37
CA ILE A 12 5.65 12.67 -23.99
C ILE A 12 4.55 11.60 -23.93
N ASP A 13 3.42 11.83 -24.61
CA ASP A 13 2.31 10.87 -24.65
C ASP A 13 2.69 9.58 -25.38
N ILE A 14 3.40 9.66 -26.51
CA ILE A 14 3.93 8.48 -27.21
C ILE A 14 4.91 7.71 -26.32
N LYS A 15 5.81 8.41 -25.60
CA LYS A 15 6.72 7.76 -24.64
C LYS A 15 5.97 7.09 -23.49
N ARG A 16 4.91 7.72 -22.97
CA ARG A 16 4.05 7.17 -21.92
C ARG A 16 3.32 5.91 -22.40
N ILE A 17 2.74 5.94 -23.60
CA ILE A 17 2.07 4.78 -24.22
C ILE A 17 3.05 3.62 -24.40
N LYS A 18 4.23 3.88 -24.97
CA LYS A 18 5.28 2.85 -25.15
C LYS A 18 5.78 2.26 -23.83
N TYR A 19 5.81 3.05 -22.76
CA TYR A 19 6.19 2.56 -21.43
C TYR A 19 5.12 1.62 -20.85
N VAL A 20 3.85 1.97 -21.01
CA VAL A 20 2.72 1.12 -20.57
C VAL A 20 2.73 -0.21 -21.32
N GLU A 21 2.87 -0.22 -22.64
CA GLU A 21 2.97 -1.46 -23.44
C GLU A 21 4.11 -2.38 -22.95
N ARG A 22 5.25 -1.79 -22.56
CA ARG A 22 6.38 -2.55 -22.01
C ARG A 22 6.13 -3.12 -20.63
N SER A 23 5.38 -2.43 -19.77
CA SER A 23 5.10 -2.93 -18.41
C SER A 23 4.25 -4.21 -18.39
N TRP A 24 3.32 -4.37 -19.35
CA TRP A 24 2.53 -5.60 -19.49
C TRP A 24 3.36 -6.77 -20.01
N ASN A 25 4.33 -6.52 -20.89
CA ASN A 25 5.23 -7.56 -21.43
C ASN A 25 6.19 -8.16 -20.39
N LEU A 26 6.31 -7.53 -19.21
CA LEU A 26 7.15 -7.99 -18.10
C LEU A 26 6.36 -8.79 -17.05
N LEU A 27 5.05 -8.98 -17.27
CA LEU A 27 4.21 -9.83 -16.45
C LEU A 27 4.29 -11.27 -16.97
N VAL A 28 4.64 -12.20 -16.08
CA VAL A 28 4.62 -13.63 -16.35
C VAL A 28 3.55 -14.25 -15.46
N GLU A 29 2.79 -15.20 -16.00
CA GLU A 29 1.80 -15.93 -15.23
C GLU A 29 2.50 -16.91 -14.27
N ASN A 30 2.26 -16.75 -12.97
CA ASN A 30 2.73 -17.66 -11.93
C ASN A 30 1.52 -18.10 -11.08
N ASN A 31 1.20 -19.40 -11.12
CA ASN A 31 0.09 -20.02 -10.37
C ASN A 31 -1.28 -19.34 -10.58
N GLY A 32 -1.58 -18.93 -11.82
CA GLY A 32 -2.84 -18.25 -12.17
C GLY A 32 -2.91 -16.76 -11.80
N VAL A 33 -1.78 -16.17 -11.39
CA VAL A 33 -1.67 -14.73 -11.10
C VAL A 33 -0.54 -14.14 -11.96
N LEU A 34 -0.83 -13.03 -12.65
CA LEU A 34 0.19 -12.27 -13.40
C LEU A 34 1.12 -11.54 -12.41
N GLN A 35 2.40 -11.89 -12.42
CA GLN A 35 3.42 -11.27 -11.56
C GLN A 35 4.53 -10.65 -12.40
N HIS A 36 5.03 -9.50 -11.96
CA HIS A 36 6.19 -8.87 -12.60
C HIS A 36 7.47 -9.63 -12.23
N VAL A 37 8.34 -9.92 -13.21
CA VAL A 37 9.55 -10.76 -13.05
C VAL A 37 10.50 -10.27 -11.93
N SER A 38 10.43 -9.02 -11.50
CA SER A 38 11.24 -8.46 -10.40
C SER A 38 10.58 -8.44 -9.01
N GLN A 39 9.31 -8.85 -8.88
CA GLN A 39 8.56 -8.74 -7.62
C GLN A 39 8.83 -9.89 -6.64
N GLU A 40 9.17 -11.10 -7.11
CA GLU A 40 9.35 -12.28 -6.24
C GLU A 40 10.43 -12.06 -5.16
N ASN A 41 11.48 -11.28 -5.46
CA ASN A 41 12.57 -11.03 -4.50
C ASN A 41 12.25 -9.91 -3.49
N ASN A 42 11.40 -8.94 -3.84
CA ASN A 42 11.16 -7.75 -3.00
C ASN A 42 10.20 -8.01 -1.82
N GLU A 43 9.24 -8.93 -1.99
CA GLU A 43 8.25 -9.19 -0.92
C GLU A 43 8.87 -9.82 0.33
N ASN A 44 9.86 -10.68 0.14
CA ASN A 44 10.54 -11.37 1.24
C ASN A 44 11.44 -10.40 2.03
N GLU A 45 12.17 -9.52 1.35
CA GLU A 45 13.02 -8.51 2.00
C GLU A 45 12.22 -7.51 2.86
N ASN A 46 11.04 -7.11 2.38
CA ASN A 46 10.17 -6.20 3.12
C ASN A 46 9.61 -6.85 4.39
N LYS A 47 9.18 -8.12 4.32
CA LYS A 47 8.68 -8.88 5.49
C LYS A 47 9.76 -9.04 6.57
N GLU A 48 11.01 -9.20 6.18
CA GLU A 48 12.13 -9.33 7.13
C GLU A 48 12.49 -8.02 7.84
N LYS A 49 12.44 -6.87 7.14
CA LYS A 49 12.72 -5.55 7.73
C LYS A 49 11.76 -5.22 8.88
N TYR A 50 10.48 -5.55 8.76
CA TYR A 50 9.49 -5.33 9.82
C TYR A 50 9.69 -6.22 11.05
N ARG A 51 10.27 -7.43 10.90
CA ARG A 51 10.54 -8.33 12.03
C ARG A 51 11.74 -7.87 12.87
N LYS A 52 12.77 -7.28 12.25
CA LYS A 52 14.00 -6.83 12.94
C LYS A 52 13.78 -5.67 13.90
N ASN A 53 12.74 -4.85 13.72
CA ASN A 53 12.45 -3.69 14.59
C ASN A 53 11.69 -4.03 15.89
N GLN A 54 11.47 -5.32 16.22
CA GLN A 54 10.73 -5.72 17.43
C GLN A 54 11.60 -5.89 18.70
N GLY A 55 12.85 -5.41 18.68
CA GLY A 55 13.83 -5.68 19.72
C GLY A 55 14.22 -4.47 20.58
N SER A 56 13.33 -3.97 21.43
CA SER A 56 13.72 -3.42 22.73
C SER A 56 12.54 -3.51 23.70
N SER A 57 12.63 -4.44 24.65
CA SER A 57 11.67 -4.59 25.75
C SER A 57 11.91 -3.48 26.77
N LEU A 58 11.58 -2.25 26.41
CA LEU A 58 11.44 -1.15 27.36
C LEU A 58 10.19 -1.40 28.20
N ARG A 59 10.25 -1.15 29.51
CA ARG A 59 9.07 -1.22 30.40
C ARG A 59 8.00 -0.26 29.87
N LYS A 60 7.00 -0.82 29.20
CA LYS A 60 5.91 -0.07 28.58
C LYS A 60 4.88 0.25 29.66
N GLY A 61 4.58 1.54 29.86
CA GLY A 61 3.54 1.99 30.79
C GLY A 61 2.19 1.29 30.54
N ILE A 62 1.52 0.92 31.63
CA ILE A 62 0.33 0.05 31.68
C ILE A 62 -0.96 0.76 31.28
N PHE A 63 -1.05 2.08 31.44
CA PHE A 63 -2.21 2.88 31.03
C PHE A 63 -1.87 3.72 29.81
N ARG A 64 -2.66 3.57 28.74
CA ARG A 64 -2.54 4.35 27.51
C ARG A 64 -3.92 4.83 27.10
N HIS A 65 -4.14 6.14 27.14
CA HIS A 65 -5.27 6.77 26.48
C HIS A 65 -4.92 6.92 25.01
N ILE A 66 -5.71 6.29 24.13
CA ILE A 66 -5.53 6.36 22.68
C ILE A 66 -6.76 7.06 22.12
N ILE A 67 -6.54 8.15 21.40
CA ILE A 67 -7.58 8.85 20.66
C ILE A 67 -7.32 8.57 19.18
N ILE A 68 -8.33 8.05 18.49
CA ILE A 68 -8.28 7.79 17.05
C ILE A 68 -9.25 8.78 16.41
N LEU A 69 -8.71 9.62 15.53
CA LEU A 69 -9.47 10.58 14.75
C LEU A 69 -9.59 10.03 13.33
N PHE A 70 -10.82 9.80 12.90
CA PHE A 70 -11.08 9.40 11.53
C PHE A 70 -11.41 10.61 10.68
N ASP A 71 -10.87 10.66 9.48
CA ASP A 71 -11.40 11.52 8.44
C ASP A 71 -12.78 10.98 8.01
N MET A 72 -13.79 11.84 7.97
CA MET A 72 -15.16 11.56 7.50
C MET A 72 -15.52 12.39 6.25
N SER A 73 -14.50 12.92 5.56
CA SER A 73 -14.69 13.69 4.33
C SER A 73 -15.27 12.83 3.19
N SER A 74 -15.72 13.49 2.12
CA SER A 74 -16.20 12.80 0.91
C SER A 74 -15.14 11.93 0.26
N SER A 75 -13.85 12.26 0.41
CA SER A 75 -12.73 11.49 -0.11
C SER A 75 -12.64 10.08 0.48
N MET A 76 -13.29 9.83 1.62
CA MET A 76 -13.32 8.51 2.25
C MET A 76 -14.30 7.53 1.57
N LYS A 77 -15.13 8.01 0.63
CA LYS A 77 -16.00 7.17 -0.22
C LYS A 77 -15.33 6.69 -1.50
N GLU A 78 -14.10 7.11 -1.76
CA GLU A 78 -13.32 6.65 -2.92
C GLU A 78 -13.01 5.15 -2.81
N ARG A 79 -12.92 4.47 -3.97
CA ARG A 79 -12.80 3.00 -4.08
C ARG A 79 -11.45 2.52 -4.60
N ASP A 80 -10.41 3.28 -4.32
CA ASP A 80 -9.00 2.88 -4.51
C ASP A 80 -8.60 1.77 -3.52
N LEU A 81 -9.22 1.77 -2.33
CA LEU A 81 -9.31 0.62 -1.44
C LEU A 81 -10.71 -0.01 -1.56
N LYS A 82 -10.82 -1.35 -1.44
CA LYS A 82 -12.10 -2.05 -1.55
C LYS A 82 -12.66 -2.40 -0.17
N PRO A 83 -13.96 -2.19 0.10
CA PRO A 83 -14.96 -1.62 -0.82
C PRO A 83 -14.83 -0.09 -1.03
N ASP A 84 -14.40 0.63 0.01
CA ASP A 84 -14.00 2.04 -0.01
C ASP A 84 -13.01 2.30 1.15
N ARG A 85 -12.42 3.51 1.18
CA ARG A 85 -11.41 3.87 2.19
C ARG A 85 -11.94 3.79 3.62
N ILE A 86 -13.20 4.20 3.89
CA ILE A 86 -13.72 4.20 5.25
C ILE A 86 -13.92 2.80 5.81
N ASN A 87 -14.46 1.88 5.01
CA ASN A 87 -14.65 0.51 5.45
C ASN A 87 -13.30 -0.15 5.76
N VAL A 88 -12.29 0.05 4.90
CA VAL A 88 -10.94 -0.47 5.15
C VAL A 88 -10.29 0.15 6.38
N ALA A 89 -10.47 1.45 6.63
CA ALA A 89 -9.94 2.10 7.83
C ALA A 89 -10.57 1.53 9.12
N LEU A 90 -11.87 1.26 9.12
CA LEU A 90 -12.57 0.66 10.25
C LEU A 90 -12.11 -0.79 10.51
N GLU A 91 -11.99 -1.61 9.47
CA GLU A 91 -11.45 -2.97 9.58
C GLU A 91 -10.03 -2.98 10.19
N CYS A 92 -9.17 -2.03 9.77
CA CYS A 92 -7.83 -1.89 10.33
C CYS A 92 -7.83 -1.61 11.84
N VAL A 93 -8.80 -0.83 12.33
CA VAL A 93 -8.94 -0.53 13.76
C VAL A 93 -9.41 -1.75 14.56
N GLU A 94 -10.25 -2.61 13.97
CA GLU A 94 -10.61 -3.88 14.60
C GLU A 94 -9.37 -4.77 14.81
N VAL A 95 -8.46 -4.84 13.83
CA VAL A 95 -7.20 -5.59 13.96
C VAL A 95 -6.35 -5.07 15.13
N ILE A 96 -6.26 -3.75 15.31
CA ILE A 96 -5.54 -3.14 16.44
C ILE A 96 -6.15 -3.57 17.79
N ARG A 97 -7.49 -3.65 17.88
CA ARG A 97 -8.19 -4.14 19.09
C ARG A 97 -7.79 -5.58 19.42
N PHE A 98 -7.76 -6.48 18.44
CA PHE A 98 -7.43 -7.89 18.67
C PHE A 98 -5.97 -8.13 19.08
N ILE A 99 -5.03 -7.37 18.51
CA ILE A 99 -3.61 -7.47 18.90
C ILE A 99 -3.40 -7.12 20.38
N LYS A 100 -4.20 -6.19 20.92
CA LYS A 100 -4.12 -5.80 22.32
C LYS A 100 -4.69 -6.86 23.27
N ILE A 101 -5.78 -7.53 22.90
CA ILE A 101 -6.39 -8.60 23.71
C ILE A 101 -5.50 -9.86 23.75
N LYS A 102 -4.99 -10.31 22.60
CA LYS A 102 -4.11 -11.51 22.56
C LYS A 102 -2.81 -11.35 23.35
N ARG A 103 -2.31 -10.11 23.51
CA ARG A 103 -1.12 -9.83 24.35
C ARG A 103 -1.41 -9.86 25.85
N ASN A 104 -2.64 -9.66 26.29
CA ASN A 104 -3.01 -9.72 27.71
C ASN A 104 -3.42 -11.13 28.16
N ASN A 105 -3.67 -12.06 27.23
CA ASN A 105 -4.06 -13.45 27.50
C ASN A 105 -2.91 -14.47 27.29
N LYS A 106 -1.65 -14.00 27.31
CA LYS A 106 -0.43 -14.81 27.36
C LYS A 106 0.41 -14.35 28.53
#